data_AF-A0A2V7Q0J0-F1
#
_entry.id   AF-A0A2V7Q0J0-F1
#
_cell.length_a   1.000
_cell.length_b   1.000
_cell.length_c   1.000
_cell.angle_alpha   90.00
_cell.angle_beta   90.00
_cell.angle_gamma   90.00
#
_symmetry.space_group_name_H-M   'P 1'
#
loop_
_entity.id
_entity.type
_entity.pdbx_description
1 polymer ?
#
loop_
_entity_poly.entity_id
_entity_poly.type
_entity_poly.pdbx_seq_one_letter_code
_entity_poly.pdbx_strand_id
1 'polypeptide(L)'
;PGVATRYRGADPLATDGAMQFPKSLAEMLTITHTHLLSMVVIFLLTGLGVALCERPAERWKRRLIAEPFGALLVSFSAMWLMRYVDPRFSWLLEASSAVLAVTFYVQSYLILRELRRVEREEARV
;
A
#
# COMPACT_ATOMS: atom_id res chain seq x y z
N PRO A 1 -2.30 -22.47 -1.43
CA PRO A 1 -2.03 -21.60 -0.26
C PRO A 1 -2.41 -20.13 -0.52
N GLY A 2 -3.35 -19.58 0.25
CA GLY A 2 -3.84 -18.20 0.08
C GLY A 2 -3.33 -17.25 1.16
N VAL A 3 -3.59 -15.94 1.01
CA VAL A 3 -3.15 -14.90 1.96
C VAL A 3 -3.69 -15.16 3.38
N ALA A 4 -4.92 -15.65 3.51
CA ALA A 4 -5.53 -16.00 4.80
C ALA A 4 -4.76 -17.09 5.57
N THR A 5 -4.18 -18.06 4.86
CA THR A 5 -3.39 -19.15 5.44
C THR A 5 -2.17 -18.63 6.20
N ARG A 6 -1.55 -17.53 5.72
CA ARG A 6 -0.42 -16.89 6.39
C ARG A 6 -0.76 -16.18 7.70
N TYR A 7 -2.02 -15.80 7.90
CA TYR A 7 -2.45 -15.09 9.11
C TYR A 7 -3.08 -16.04 10.13
N ARG A 8 -3.87 -17.02 9.69
CA ARG A 8 -4.58 -17.97 10.56
C ARG A 8 -3.84 -19.28 10.81
N GLY A 9 -2.75 -19.53 10.10
CA GLY A 9 -2.09 -20.83 10.10
C GLY A 9 -2.79 -21.82 9.17
N ALA A 10 -2.15 -22.97 8.97
CA ALA A 10 -2.60 -24.03 8.09
C ALA A 10 -2.56 -25.38 8.81
N ASP A 11 -3.50 -26.27 8.49
CA ASP A 11 -3.35 -27.68 8.83
C ASP A 11 -2.18 -28.26 8.02
N PRO A 12 -1.15 -28.83 8.66
CA PRO A 12 0.02 -29.38 7.96
C PRO A 12 -0.33 -30.47 6.94
N LEU A 13 -1.49 -31.14 7.06
CA LEU A 13 -2.00 -32.09 6.06
C LEU A 13 -2.51 -31.40 4.78
N ALA A 14 -2.91 -30.13 4.85
CA ALA A 14 -3.42 -29.34 3.73
C ALA A 14 -2.35 -28.47 3.05
N THR A 15 -1.17 -28.31 3.66
CA THR A 15 -0.04 -27.49 3.15
C THR A 15 1.25 -28.27 2.97
N ASP A 16 1.16 -29.53 2.55
CA ASP A 16 2.31 -30.34 2.09
C ASP A 16 3.48 -30.35 3.12
N GLY A 17 3.13 -30.47 4.40
CA GLY A 17 4.10 -30.49 5.51
C GLY A 17 4.59 -29.12 6.00
N ALA A 18 4.15 -28.01 5.42
CA ALA A 18 4.49 -26.68 5.94
C ALA A 18 3.69 -26.35 7.21
N MET A 19 4.37 -26.35 8.35
CA MET A 19 3.83 -25.93 9.65
C MET A 19 3.66 -24.41 9.68
N GLN A 20 2.46 -23.91 9.35
CA GLN A 20 2.12 -22.49 9.48
C GLN A 20 1.25 -22.29 10.72
N PHE A 21 1.82 -21.64 11.73
CA PHE A 21 1.08 -21.30 12.94
C PHE A 21 0.27 -19.99 12.75
N PRO A 22 -0.88 -19.86 13.41
CA PRO A 22 -1.61 -18.60 13.47
C PRO A 22 -0.71 -17.50 14.02
N LYS A 23 -0.69 -16.33 13.36
CA LYS A 23 0.04 -15.17 13.87
C LYS A 23 -0.53 -14.75 15.22
N SER A 24 0.35 -14.51 16.17
CA SER A 24 0.02 -13.96 17.48
C SER A 24 -0.41 -12.49 17.38
N LEU A 25 -1.07 -11.99 18.43
CA LEU A 25 -1.42 -10.58 18.56
C LEU A 25 -0.18 -9.67 18.48
N ALA A 26 0.92 -10.07 19.11
CA ALA A 26 2.17 -9.32 19.10
C ALA A 26 2.71 -9.20 17.66
N GLU A 27 2.72 -10.28 16.89
CA GLU A 27 3.18 -10.24 15.49
C GLU A 27 2.27 -9.36 14.62
N MET A 28 0.95 -9.42 14.80
CA MET A 28 0.00 -8.57 14.08
C MET A 28 0.25 -7.07 14.37
N LEU A 29 0.53 -6.73 15.63
CA LEU A 29 0.88 -5.37 16.05
C LEU A 29 2.22 -4.94 15.47
N THR A 30 3.24 -5.78 15.54
CA THR A 30 4.57 -5.49 14.97
C THR A 30 4.49 -5.26 13.47
N ILE A 31 3.73 -6.08 12.73
CA ILE A 31 3.51 -5.88 11.29
C ILE A 31 2.84 -4.53 11.06
N THR A 32 1.76 -4.24 11.76
CA THR A 32 1.03 -2.97 11.62
C THR A 32 1.95 -1.78 11.92
N HIS A 33 2.69 -1.80 13.01
CA HIS A 33 3.59 -0.72 13.43
C HIS A 33 4.68 -0.44 12.39
N THR A 34 5.40 -1.49 11.98
CA THR A 34 6.53 -1.36 11.03
C THR A 34 6.06 -0.92 9.64
N HIS A 35 4.93 -1.44 9.17
CA HIS A 35 4.39 -1.06 7.87
C HIS A 35 3.77 0.33 7.91
N LEU A 36 3.05 0.70 8.98
CA LEU A 36 2.47 2.04 9.11
C LEU A 36 3.56 3.12 9.06
N LEU A 37 4.64 2.95 9.83
CA LEU A 37 5.74 3.92 9.85
C LEU A 37 6.42 4.05 8.48
N SER A 38 6.75 2.94 7.83
CA SER A 38 7.40 2.97 6.50
C SER A 38 6.49 3.54 5.41
N MET A 39 5.21 3.17 5.38
CA MET A 39 4.25 3.68 4.39
C MET A 39 4.02 5.18 4.53
N VAL A 40 3.95 5.72 5.75
CA VAL A 40 3.84 7.17 5.97
C VAL A 40 5.01 7.93 5.35
N VAL A 41 6.24 7.43 5.51
CA VAL A 41 7.43 8.05 4.89
C VAL A 41 7.31 8.04 3.37
N ILE A 42 6.95 6.91 2.77
CA ILE A 42 6.80 6.79 1.31
C ILE A 42 5.71 7.74 0.80
N PHE A 43 4.54 7.79 1.46
CA PHE A 43 3.43 8.65 1.05
C PHE A 43 3.76 10.14 1.22
N LEU A 44 4.55 10.49 2.24
CA LEU A 44 5.02 11.85 2.42
C LEU A 44 5.99 12.26 1.30
N LEU A 45 6.96 11.42 0.96
CA LEU A 45 7.91 11.68 -0.12
C LEU A 45 7.22 11.78 -1.50
N THR A 46 6.38 10.80 -1.83
CA THR A 46 5.63 10.78 -3.09
C THR A 46 4.59 11.89 -3.15
N GLY A 47 3.91 12.17 -2.03
CA GLY A 47 2.93 13.24 -1.93
C GLY A 47 3.55 14.62 -2.09
N LEU A 48 4.73 14.86 -1.49
CA LEU A 48 5.50 16.09 -1.70
C LEU A 48 5.96 16.21 -3.15
N GLY A 49 6.47 15.13 -3.75
CA GLY A 49 6.87 15.12 -5.16
C GLY A 49 5.71 15.49 -6.10
N VAL A 50 4.52 14.94 -5.85
CA VAL A 50 3.31 15.28 -6.63
C VAL A 50 2.84 16.72 -6.35
N ALA A 51 2.97 17.22 -5.12
CA ALA A 51 2.59 18.58 -4.77
C ALA A 51 3.42 19.63 -5.54
N LEU A 52 4.73 19.35 -5.71
CA LEU A 52 5.68 20.16 -6.47
C LEU A 52 5.44 20.13 -7.99
N CYS A 53 4.65 19.18 -8.50
CA CYS A 53 4.33 19.14 -9.93
C CYS A 53 3.34 20.26 -10.30
N GLU A 54 3.66 21.05 -11.33
CA GLU A 54 2.83 22.18 -11.76
C GLU A 54 1.61 21.76 -12.60
N ARG A 55 1.77 20.74 -13.43
CA ARG A 55 0.76 20.33 -14.43
C ARG A 55 -0.56 19.77 -13.91
N PRO A 56 -0.60 18.85 -12.93
CA PRO A 56 -1.87 18.27 -12.52
C PRO A 56 -2.71 19.33 -11.80
N ALA A 57 -3.99 19.43 -12.15
CA ALA A 57 -4.89 20.37 -11.46
C ALA A 57 -4.90 20.07 -9.95
N GLU A 58 -4.98 21.11 -9.12
CA GLU A 58 -4.84 20.99 -7.66
C GLU A 58 -5.80 19.95 -7.05
N ARG A 59 -7.02 19.86 -7.57
CA ARG A 59 -8.02 18.85 -7.20
C ARG A 59 -7.53 17.41 -7.37
N TRP A 60 -6.78 17.12 -8.43
CA TRP A 60 -6.23 15.79 -8.70
C TRP A 60 -5.02 15.50 -7.81
N LYS A 61 -4.17 16.51 -7.57
CA LYS A 61 -3.04 16.40 -6.62
C LYS A 61 -3.53 16.04 -5.23
N ARG A 62 -4.51 16.77 -4.69
CA ARG A 62 -5.09 16.49 -3.37
C ARG A 62 -5.69 15.08 -3.27
N ARG A 63 -6.41 14.62 -4.30
CA ARG A 63 -6.94 13.24 -4.33
C ARG A 63 -5.83 12.21 -4.32
N LEU A 64 -4.84 12.33 -5.20
CA LEU A 64 -3.70 11.40 -5.27
C LEU A 64 -2.88 11.37 -3.99
N ILE A 65 -2.79 12.48 -3.25
CA ILE A 65 -2.07 12.54 -1.97
C ILE A 65 -2.91 11.90 -0.85
N ALA A 66 -4.22 12.13 -0.82
CA ALA A 66 -5.10 11.66 0.26
C ALA A 66 -5.52 10.18 0.12
N GLU A 67 -5.72 9.71 -1.12
CA GLU A 67 -6.16 8.36 -1.45
C GLU A 67 -5.33 7.24 -0.77
N PRO A 68 -3.98 7.25 -0.78
CA PRO A 68 -3.21 6.15 -0.22
C PRO A 68 -3.35 6.03 1.31
N PHE A 69 -3.67 7.12 2.02
CA PHE A 69 -3.97 7.04 3.46
C PHE A 69 -5.26 6.26 3.73
N GLY A 70 -6.29 6.49 2.92
CA GLY A 70 -7.55 5.75 3.01
C GLY A 70 -7.36 4.27 2.70
N ALA A 71 -6.67 3.96 1.61
CA ALA A 71 -6.38 2.58 1.20
C ALA A 71 -5.49 1.84 2.22
N LEU A 72 -4.58 2.54 2.90
CA LEU A 72 -3.77 1.97 3.98
C LEU A 72 -4.61 1.58 5.19
N LEU A 73 -5.54 2.44 5.62
CA LEU A 73 -6.48 2.12 6.71
C LEU A 73 -7.32 0.89 6.36
N VAL A 74 -7.87 0.83 5.14
CA VAL A 74 -8.65 -0.32 4.67
C VAL A 74 -7.79 -1.59 4.66
N SER A 75 -6.54 -1.51 4.20
CA SER A 75 -5.62 -2.66 4.16
C SER A 75 -5.35 -3.22 5.55
N PHE A 76 -5.03 -2.36 6.52
CA PHE A 76 -4.84 -2.82 7.90
C PHE A 76 -6.14 -3.36 8.50
N SER A 77 -7.28 -2.68 8.33
CA SER A 77 -8.57 -3.19 8.80
C SER A 77 -8.88 -4.57 8.21
N ALA A 78 -8.67 -4.76 6.91
CA ALA A 78 -8.87 -6.05 6.23
C ALA A 78 -7.94 -7.14 6.78
N MET A 79 -6.68 -6.83 7.05
CA MET A 79 -5.72 -7.75 7.66
C MET A 79 -6.18 -8.22 9.06
N TRP A 80 -6.66 -7.29 9.90
CA TRP A 80 -7.17 -7.62 11.23
C TRP A 80 -8.50 -8.40 11.16
N LEU A 81 -9.44 -8.01 10.29
CA LEU A 81 -10.68 -8.75 10.02
C LEU A 81 -10.40 -10.17 9.51
N MET A 82 -9.41 -10.33 8.63
CA MET A 82 -8.97 -11.62 8.11
C MET A 82 -8.26 -12.48 9.17
N ARG A 83 -7.81 -11.90 10.29
CA ARG A 83 -7.24 -12.68 11.38
C ARG A 83 -8.28 -13.12 12.40
N TYR A 84 -9.22 -12.23 12.74
CA TYR A 84 -10.13 -12.41 13.89
C TYR A 84 -11.59 -12.70 13.51
N VAL A 85 -12.04 -12.35 12.30
CA VAL A 85 -13.45 -12.49 11.88
C VAL A 85 -13.62 -13.60 10.85
N ASP A 86 -13.20 -13.42 9.60
CA ASP A 86 -13.47 -14.40 8.52
C ASP A 86 -12.36 -14.39 7.44
N PRO A 87 -11.92 -15.53 6.89
CA PRO A 87 -10.82 -15.55 5.91
C PRO A 87 -11.21 -14.91 4.57
N ARG A 88 -12.49 -14.73 4.29
CA ARG A 88 -13.01 -14.08 3.07
C ARG A 88 -12.57 -12.63 2.93
N PHE A 89 -12.10 -11.96 3.98
CA PHE A 89 -11.55 -10.60 3.86
C PHE A 89 -10.19 -10.54 3.11
N SER A 90 -9.65 -11.67 2.65
CA SER A 90 -8.44 -11.70 1.81
C SER A 90 -8.56 -10.87 0.54
N TRP A 91 -9.70 -10.91 -0.15
CA TRP A 91 -9.91 -10.11 -1.36
C TRP A 91 -9.88 -8.61 -1.05
N LEU A 92 -10.35 -8.20 0.12
CA LEU A 92 -10.38 -6.79 0.52
C LEU A 92 -8.96 -6.28 0.76
N LEU A 93 -8.12 -7.08 1.42
CA LEU A 93 -6.70 -6.77 1.60
C LEU A 93 -5.97 -6.69 0.26
N GLU A 94 -6.21 -7.65 -0.63
CA GLU A 94 -5.59 -7.67 -1.96
C GLU A 94 -6.03 -6.47 -2.81
N ALA A 95 -7.32 -6.15 -2.83
CA ALA A 95 -7.86 -5.02 -3.57
C ALA A 95 -7.31 -3.68 -3.06
N SER A 96 -7.29 -3.45 -1.75
CA SER A 96 -6.76 -2.21 -1.17
C SER A 96 -5.25 -2.07 -1.40
N SER A 97 -4.51 -3.18 -1.35
CA SER A 97 -3.07 -3.20 -1.66
C SER A 97 -2.80 -2.92 -3.14
N ALA A 98 -3.62 -3.44 -4.04
CA ALA A 98 -3.51 -3.16 -5.47
C ALA A 98 -3.77 -1.68 -5.78
N VAL A 99 -4.78 -1.10 -5.14
CA VAL A 99 -5.08 0.34 -5.24
C VAL A 99 -3.89 1.18 -4.76
N LEU A 100 -3.31 0.85 -3.60
CA LEU A 100 -2.09 1.49 -3.10
C LEU A 100 -0.94 1.45 -4.11
N ALA A 101 -0.69 0.28 -4.70
CA ALA A 101 0.37 0.09 -5.68
C ALA A 101 0.12 0.92 -6.95
N VAL A 102 -1.10 0.91 -7.48
CA VAL A 102 -1.49 1.70 -8.65
C VAL A 102 -1.30 3.19 -8.37
N THR A 103 -1.74 3.68 -7.22
CA THR A 103 -1.54 5.08 -6.84
C THR A 103 -0.07 5.44 -6.77
N PHE A 104 0.76 4.61 -6.13
CA PHE A 104 2.20 4.83 -6.07
C PHE A 104 2.85 4.91 -7.47
N TYR A 105 2.46 4.02 -8.39
CA TYR A 105 2.97 4.05 -9.76
C TYR A 105 2.53 5.30 -10.52
N VAL A 106 1.27 5.72 -10.36
CA VAL A 106 0.77 6.96 -10.97
C VAL A 106 1.52 8.17 -10.43
N GLN A 107 1.70 8.28 -9.11
CA GLN A 107 2.45 9.38 -8.49
C GLN A 107 3.89 9.43 -9.01
N SER A 108 4.58 8.29 -9.04
CA SER A 108 5.95 8.18 -9.53
C SER A 108 6.07 8.54 -11.02
N TYR A 109 5.13 8.09 -11.84
CA TYR A 109 5.07 8.45 -13.26
C TYR A 109 4.90 9.97 -13.46
N LEU A 110 4.01 10.61 -12.68
CA LEU A 110 3.80 12.05 -12.75
C LEU A 110 5.06 12.83 -12.40
N ILE A 111 5.75 12.44 -11.32
CA ILE A 111 7.00 13.08 -10.88
C ILE A 111 8.08 12.96 -11.96
N LEU A 112 8.31 11.75 -12.49
CA LEU A 112 9.32 11.54 -13.53
C LEU A 112 8.99 12.28 -14.84
N ARG A 113 7.71 12.35 -15.20
CA ARG A 113 7.26 13.08 -16.39
C ARG A 113 7.49 14.58 -16.23
N GLU A 114 7.25 15.13 -15.04
CA GLU A 114 7.48 16.55 -14.78
C GLU A 114 8.98 16.86 -14.78
N LEU A 115 9.80 16.03 -14.15
CA LEU A 115 11.25 16.21 -14.14
C LEU A 115 11.86 16.21 -15.56
N ARG A 116 11.46 15.25 -16.41
CA ARG A 116 11.89 15.19 -17.82
C ARG A 116 11.41 16.38 -18.65
N ARG A 117 10.37 17.08 -18.21
CA ARG A 117 9.89 18.30 -18.87
C ARG A 117 10.78 19.48 -18.48
N VAL A 118 11.03 19.67 -17.19
CA VAL A 118 11.91 20.73 -16.67
C VAL A 118 13.28 20.64 -17.33
N GLU A 119 13.86 19.43 -17.40
CA GLU A 119 15.14 19.19 -18.08
C GLU A 119 15.12 19.61 -19.57
N ARG A 120 14.01 19.38 -20.29
CA ARG A 120 13.86 19.81 -21.70
C ARG A 120 13.66 21.30 -21.85
N GLU A 121 13.08 21.97 -20.86
CA GLU A 121 12.92 23.42 -20.86
C GLU A 121 14.26 24.10 -20.57
N GLU A 122 15.04 23.61 -19.60
CA GLU A 122 16.40 24.08 -19.34
C GLU A 122 17.34 23.86 -20.54
N ALA A 123 17.28 22.69 -21.20
CA ALA A 123 18.12 22.40 -22.37
C ALA A 123 17.78 23.23 -23.62
N ARG A 124 16.69 24.00 -23.60
CA ARG A 124 16.27 24.89 -24.70
C ARG A 124 16.65 26.36 -24.48
N VAL A 125 17.10 26.72 -23.27
CA VAL A 125 17.55 28.06 -22.88
C VAL A 125 19.06 28.16 -23.07
#